data_AF-H3BG59-F1
#
_entry.id   AF-H3BG59-F1
#
_cell.length_a   1.000
_cell.length_b   1.000
_cell.length_c   1.000
_cell.angle_alpha   90.00
_cell.angle_beta   90.00
_cell.angle_gamma   90.00
#
_symmetry.space_group_name_H-M   'P 1'
#
loop_
_entity.id
_entity.type
_entity.pdbx_description
1 polymer ?
#
loop_
_entity_poly.entity_id
_entity_poly.type
_entity_poly.pdbx_seq_one_letter_code
_entity_poly.pdbx_strand_id
1 'polypeptide(L)'
;MQTLEEFDQECPLSMMFCKRLSEEEFEEQAVSYTDQALRDLFRTMDRNPALCEKVIRRRKQDELEKSGFASLIKAKFFRAVEGQMNHCNEVNGEELRCRLDSLKDEMMKVQEYAQVAAPPAKQLAEKRLIVSAEVHSPKSCMVPPTVPAAPPLPPPPVPAST
;
A
#
# COMPACT_ATOMS: atom_id res chain seq x y z
N MET A 1 46.81 30.79 -0.07
CA MET A 1 45.50 30.13 -0.21
C MET A 1 45.71 28.96 -1.16
N GLN A 2 45.71 27.72 -0.68
CA GLN A 2 45.78 26.54 -1.55
C GLN A 2 44.36 26.26 -2.05
N THR A 3 44.14 26.40 -3.35
CA THR A 3 42.88 26.04 -4.01
C THR A 3 42.86 24.53 -4.21
N LEU A 4 42.01 23.83 -3.47
CA LEU A 4 41.67 22.42 -3.69
C LEU A 4 40.77 22.35 -4.93
N GLU A 5 41.37 22.44 -6.11
CA GLU A 5 40.62 22.58 -7.35
C GLU A 5 40.99 21.47 -8.34
N GLU A 6 40.63 20.23 -7.98
CA GLU A 6 40.19 19.27 -8.98
C GLU A 6 39.45 18.14 -8.26
N PHE A 7 38.12 18.15 -8.36
CA PHE A 7 37.38 16.92 -8.18
C PHE A 7 37.58 16.09 -9.45
N ASP A 8 37.87 14.79 -9.31
CA ASP A 8 37.94 13.88 -10.45
C ASP A 8 36.65 13.97 -11.27
N GLN A 9 36.81 14.04 -12.59
CA GLN A 9 35.69 14.12 -13.52
C GLN A 9 34.80 12.88 -13.37
N GLU A 10 33.50 13.09 -13.19
CA GLU A 10 32.53 12.02 -12.95
C GLU A 10 32.59 10.97 -14.07
N CYS A 11 32.98 9.73 -13.72
CA CYS A 11 33.00 8.63 -14.67
C CYS A 11 31.56 8.22 -15.01
N PRO A 12 31.11 8.40 -16.27
CA PRO A 12 29.80 7.94 -16.67
C PRO A 12 29.76 6.41 -16.56
N LEU A 13 28.86 5.90 -15.73
CA LEU A 13 28.61 4.46 -15.63
C LEU A 13 28.19 3.94 -17.02
N SER A 14 29.07 3.19 -17.67
CA SER A 14 28.85 2.63 -19.01
C SER A 14 27.83 1.48 -19.02
N MET A 15 27.45 0.98 -17.84
CA MET A 15 26.45 -0.05 -17.67
C MET A 15 25.28 0.50 -16.85
N MET A 16 24.10 0.49 -17.47
CA MET A 16 22.87 0.65 -16.73
C MET A 16 22.54 -0.68 -16.04
N PHE A 17 22.53 -0.70 -14.71
CA PHE A 17 22.12 -1.86 -13.92
C PHE A 17 20.64 -2.23 -14.12
N CYS A 18 19.83 -1.28 -14.59
CA CYS A 18 18.40 -1.46 -14.82
C CYS A 18 18.13 -1.68 -16.32
N LYS A 19 17.57 -2.85 -16.65
CA LYS A 19 16.98 -3.09 -17.97
C LYS A 19 15.65 -2.34 -18.05
N ARG A 20 15.45 -1.56 -19.11
CA ARG A 20 14.17 -0.89 -19.38
C ARG A 20 13.21 -1.92 -19.98
N LEU A 21 12.07 -2.14 -19.32
CA LEU A 21 10.99 -3.01 -19.79
C LEU A 21 9.95 -2.17 -20.53
N SER A 22 9.32 -2.74 -21.54
CA SER A 22 8.05 -2.22 -22.07
C SER A 22 6.93 -2.43 -21.05
N GLU A 23 5.83 -1.71 -21.23
CA GLU A 23 4.66 -1.82 -20.36
C GLU A 23 4.05 -3.23 -20.45
N GLU A 24 3.97 -3.80 -21.65
CA GLU A 24 3.49 -5.16 -21.86
C GLU A 24 4.38 -6.22 -21.17
N GLU A 25 5.71 -6.10 -21.28
CA GLU A 25 6.65 -7.00 -20.59
C GLU A 25 6.55 -6.88 -19.06
N PHE A 26 6.33 -5.67 -18.55
CA PHE A 26 6.17 -5.44 -17.12
C PHE A 26 4.90 -6.11 -16.58
N GLU A 27 3.78 -5.96 -17.29
CA GLU A 27 2.51 -6.59 -16.90
C GLU A 27 2.59 -8.13 -16.98
N GLU A 28 3.18 -8.68 -18.05
CA GLU A 28 3.40 -10.13 -18.16
C GLU A 28 4.27 -10.66 -17.02
N GLN A 29 5.35 -9.94 -16.69
CA GLN A 29 6.23 -10.30 -15.59
C GLN A 29 5.54 -10.17 -14.23
N ALA A 30 4.70 -9.16 -14.04
CA ALA A 30 3.93 -8.97 -12.82
C ALA A 30 2.97 -10.14 -12.58
N VAL A 31 2.22 -10.55 -13.61
CA VAL A 31 1.30 -11.70 -13.54
C VAL A 31 2.07 -12.98 -13.21
N SER A 32 3.18 -13.24 -13.92
CA SER A 32 3.98 -14.44 -13.68
C SER A 32 4.59 -14.46 -12.27
N TYR A 33 5.04 -13.31 -11.76
CA TYR A 33 5.65 -13.21 -10.45
C TYR A 33 4.62 -13.41 -9.33
N THR A 34 3.45 -12.79 -9.46
CA THR A 34 2.35 -12.99 -8.50
C THR A 34 1.89 -14.45 -8.47
N ASP A 35 1.77 -15.10 -9.62
CA ASP A 35 1.41 -16.52 -9.70
C ASP A 35 2.43 -17.41 -9.01
N GLN A 36 3.72 -17.19 -9.29
CA GLN A 36 4.80 -17.95 -8.68
C GLN A 36 4.84 -17.73 -7.16
N ALA A 37 4.68 -16.50 -6.70
CA ALA A 37 4.65 -16.18 -5.27
C ALA A 37 3.49 -16.86 -4.54
N LEU A 38 2.31 -16.94 -5.17
CA LEU A 38 1.15 -17.64 -4.61
C LEU A 38 1.39 -19.15 -4.51
N ARG A 39 1.96 -19.77 -5.54
CA ARG A 39 2.33 -21.19 -5.51
C ARG A 39 3.31 -21.50 -4.38
N ASP A 40 4.32 -20.65 -4.20
CA ASP A 40 5.32 -20.84 -3.16
C ASP A 40 4.77 -20.58 -1.76
N LEU A 41 3.85 -19.63 -1.62
CA LEU A 41 3.09 -19.42 -0.40
C LEU A 41 2.24 -20.66 -0.04
N PHE A 42 1.47 -21.20 -0.99
CA PHE A 42 0.64 -22.39 -0.75
C PHE A 42 1.48 -23.60 -0.34
N ARG A 43 2.60 -23.82 -1.04
CA ARG A 43 3.56 -24.87 -0.70
C ARG A 43 4.12 -24.69 0.71
N THR A 44 4.38 -23.46 1.13
CA THR A 44 4.90 -23.15 2.47
C THR A 44 3.84 -23.39 3.54
N MET A 45 2.58 -23.03 3.26
CA MET A 45 1.45 -23.32 4.14
C MET A 45 1.25 -24.83 4.32
N ASP A 46 1.33 -25.61 3.24
CA ASP A 46 1.17 -27.07 3.28
C ASP A 46 2.30 -27.77 4.05
N ARG A 47 3.53 -27.25 3.97
CA ARG A 47 4.68 -27.76 4.72
C ARG A 47 4.67 -27.39 6.20
N ASN A 48 3.94 -26.34 6.59
CA ASN A 48 3.96 -25.80 7.94
C ASN A 48 2.55 -25.66 8.55
N PRO A 49 1.80 -26.77 8.70
CA PRO A 49 0.42 -26.72 9.19
C PRO A 49 0.29 -26.13 10.60
N ALA A 50 1.31 -26.29 11.46
CA ALA A 50 1.32 -25.75 12.81
C ALA A 50 1.34 -24.21 12.85
N LEU A 51 1.94 -23.54 11.85
CA LEU A 51 1.90 -22.09 11.75
C LEU A 51 0.52 -21.63 11.28
N CYS A 52 -0.04 -22.31 10.29
CA CYS A 52 -1.40 -22.08 9.82
C CYS A 52 -2.44 -22.22 10.93
N GLU A 53 -2.28 -23.24 11.78
CA GLU A 53 -3.15 -23.46 12.93
C GLU A 53 -3.12 -22.29 13.90
N LYS A 54 -1.93 -21.80 14.27
CA LYS A 54 -1.79 -20.64 15.16
C LYS A 54 -2.46 -19.40 14.61
N VAL A 55 -2.30 -19.14 13.31
CA VAL A 55 -2.93 -17.99 12.64
C VAL A 55 -4.45 -18.13 12.63
N ILE A 56 -4.97 -19.32 12.34
CA ILE A 56 -6.42 -19.57 12.31
C ILE A 56 -7.02 -19.48 13.72
N ARG A 57 -6.34 -20.00 14.74
CA ARG A 57 -6.77 -19.85 16.15
C ARG A 57 -6.82 -18.40 16.57
N ARG A 58 -5.78 -17.62 16.22
CA ARG A 58 -5.74 -16.19 16.49
C ARG A 58 -6.88 -15.45 15.81
N ARG A 59 -7.12 -15.74 14.53
CA ARG A 59 -8.24 -15.15 13.78
C ARG A 59 -9.60 -15.49 14.39
N LYS A 60 -9.80 -16.74 14.81
CA LYS A 60 -11.01 -17.19 15.50
C LYS A 60 -11.20 -16.48 16.84
N GLN A 61 -10.11 -16.23 17.56
CA GLN A 61 -10.14 -15.41 18.77
C GLN A 61 -10.52 -13.95 18.45
N ASP A 62 -9.91 -13.34 17.44
CA ASP A 62 -10.22 -11.96 17.02
C ASP A 62 -11.69 -11.80 16.60
N GLU A 63 -12.27 -12.81 15.93
CA GLU A 63 -13.69 -12.85 15.53
C GLU A 63 -14.61 -12.89 16.76
N LEU A 64 -14.28 -13.71 17.76
CA LEU A 64 -15.01 -13.75 19.03
C LEU A 64 -14.89 -12.42 19.78
N GLU A 65 -13.71 -11.80 19.79
CA GLU A 65 -13.46 -10.49 20.41
C GLU A 65 -14.27 -9.36 19.80
N LYS A 66 -14.45 -9.39 18.47
CA LYS A 66 -15.28 -8.42 17.75
C LYS A 66 -16.78 -8.59 18.03
N SER A 67 -17.23 -9.74 18.53
CA SER A 67 -18.65 -10.05 18.72
C SER A 67 -19.30 -9.45 19.98
N GLY A 68 -18.55 -8.77 20.87
CA GLY A 68 -19.16 -7.98 21.95
C GLY A 68 -18.22 -7.49 23.06
N PHE A 69 -18.62 -6.42 23.78
CA PHE A 69 -17.82 -5.76 24.83
C PHE A 69 -17.43 -6.66 26.01
N ALA A 70 -18.26 -7.66 26.35
CA ALA A 70 -17.91 -8.69 27.35
C ALA A 70 -16.71 -9.56 26.91
N SER A 71 -16.42 -9.59 25.61
CA SER A 71 -15.31 -10.36 25.05
C SER A 71 -13.96 -9.72 25.32
N LEU A 72 -13.86 -8.41 25.59
CA LEU A 72 -12.59 -7.76 25.92
C LEU A 72 -12.05 -8.21 27.29
N ILE A 73 -12.95 -8.37 28.27
CA ILE A 73 -12.58 -8.87 29.61
C ILE A 73 -12.20 -10.35 29.50
N LYS A 74 -12.98 -11.12 28.73
CA LYS A 74 -12.73 -12.53 28.46
C LYS A 74 -11.39 -12.74 27.74
N ALA A 75 -11.08 -11.92 26.74
CA ALA A 75 -9.84 -11.92 25.98
C ALA A 75 -8.63 -11.62 26.85
N LYS A 76 -8.70 -10.58 27.70
CA LYS A 76 -7.64 -10.25 28.65
C LYS A 76 -7.39 -11.38 29.65
N PHE A 77 -8.46 -12.03 30.11
CA PHE A 77 -8.35 -13.19 31.00
C PHE A 77 -7.72 -14.40 30.31
N PHE A 78 -8.19 -14.76 29.10
CA PHE A 78 -7.61 -15.86 28.31
C PHE A 78 -6.16 -15.62 27.92
N ARG A 79 -5.79 -14.37 27.62
CA ARG A 79 -4.41 -13.99 27.31
C ARG A 79 -3.50 -14.04 28.54
N ALA A 80 -4.01 -13.71 29.72
CA ALA A 80 -3.27 -13.82 30.98
C ALA A 80 -3.13 -15.28 31.47
N VAL A 81 -4.12 -16.13 31.15
CA VAL A 81 -4.12 -17.58 31.43
C VAL A 81 -3.65 -18.33 30.19
N GLU A 82 -2.51 -17.90 29.66
CA GLU A 82 -1.84 -18.47 28.48
C GLU A 82 -1.34 -19.90 28.79
N GLY A 83 -2.23 -20.89 28.73
CA GLY A 83 -1.83 -22.28 28.95
C GLY A 83 -3.00 -23.25 28.99
N GLN A 84 -3.90 -23.08 29.95
CA GLN A 84 -4.88 -24.12 30.29
C GLN A 84 -6.19 -24.05 29.48
N MET A 85 -6.52 -22.87 28.93
CA MET A 85 -7.75 -22.64 28.15
C MET A 85 -7.57 -22.71 26.62
N ASN A 86 -6.35 -22.94 26.14
CA ASN A 86 -6.10 -23.16 24.70
C ASN A 86 -6.88 -24.38 24.16
N HIS A 87 -7.22 -25.36 24.99
CA HIS A 87 -8.05 -26.52 24.60
C HIS A 87 -9.43 -26.15 24.06
N CYS A 88 -10.05 -25.05 24.52
CA CYS A 88 -11.38 -24.65 24.05
C CYS A 88 -11.37 -23.98 22.66
N ASN A 89 -10.21 -23.59 22.16
CA ASN A 89 -10.03 -23.04 20.81
C ASN A 89 -9.34 -24.03 19.87
N GLU A 90 -9.43 -25.33 20.18
CA GLU A 90 -8.91 -26.38 19.30
C GLU A 90 -9.59 -26.34 17.95
N VAL A 91 -8.78 -26.08 16.93
CA VAL A 91 -9.19 -26.18 15.53
C VAL A 91 -8.90 -27.62 15.13
N ASN A 92 -9.94 -28.37 14.82
CA ASN A 92 -9.77 -29.73 14.34
C ASN A 92 -8.96 -29.72 13.02
N GLY A 93 -8.17 -30.76 12.74
CA GLY A 93 -7.36 -30.85 11.53
C GLY A 93 -8.17 -30.79 10.23
N GLU A 94 -9.43 -31.20 10.24
CA GLU A 94 -10.37 -31.00 9.13
C GLU A 94 -10.85 -29.55 8.99
N GLU A 95 -11.19 -28.87 10.10
CA GLU A 95 -11.59 -27.46 10.10
C GLU A 95 -10.42 -26.60 9.60
N LEU A 96 -9.20 -26.94 10.03
CA LEU A 96 -7.98 -26.28 9.62
C LEU A 96 -7.79 -26.36 8.10
N ARG A 97 -7.87 -27.58 7.54
CA ARG A 97 -7.73 -27.82 6.10
C ARG A 97 -8.81 -27.08 5.31
N CYS A 98 -10.07 -27.21 5.73
CA CYS A 98 -11.19 -26.54 5.06
C CYS A 98 -11.02 -25.01 5.02
N ARG A 99 -10.58 -24.39 6.12
CA ARG A 99 -10.31 -22.95 6.16
C ARG A 99 -9.10 -22.55 5.31
N LEU A 100 -8.07 -23.39 5.25
CA LEU A 100 -6.91 -23.16 4.41
C LEU A 100 -7.26 -23.26 2.92
N ASP A 101 -8.02 -24.26 2.52
CA ASP A 101 -8.44 -24.44 1.14
C ASP A 101 -9.34 -23.29 0.70
N SER A 102 -10.30 -22.90 1.54
CA SER A 102 -11.11 -21.70 1.31
C SER A 102 -10.26 -20.44 1.15
N LEU A 103 -9.22 -20.27 1.98
CA LEU A 103 -8.32 -19.12 1.86
C LEU A 103 -7.53 -19.14 0.54
N LYS A 104 -7.02 -20.31 0.13
CA LYS A 104 -6.29 -20.47 -1.15
C LYS A 104 -7.19 -20.12 -2.33
N ASP A 105 -8.42 -20.60 -2.32
CA ASP A 105 -9.41 -20.32 -3.36
C ASP A 105 -9.71 -18.82 -3.47
N GLU A 106 -9.91 -18.14 -2.34
CA GLU A 106 -10.13 -16.69 -2.34
C GLU A 106 -8.91 -15.93 -2.87
N MET A 107 -7.69 -16.35 -2.53
CA MET A 107 -6.47 -15.72 -3.06
C MET A 107 -6.35 -15.90 -4.58
N MET A 108 -6.71 -17.07 -5.11
CA MET A 108 -6.74 -17.31 -6.57
C MET A 108 -7.83 -16.47 -7.26
N LYS A 109 -9.03 -16.38 -6.69
CA LYS A 109 -10.11 -15.53 -7.24
C LYS A 109 -9.70 -14.06 -7.32
N VAL A 110 -9.02 -13.56 -6.29
CA VAL A 110 -8.51 -12.18 -6.28
C VAL A 110 -7.45 -11.98 -7.36
N GLN A 111 -6.57 -12.96 -7.58
CA GLN A 111 -5.57 -12.91 -8.64
C GLN A 111 -6.21 -12.93 -10.03
N GLU A 112 -7.22 -13.76 -10.25
CA GLU A 112 -7.99 -13.81 -11.49
C GLU A 112 -8.72 -12.48 -11.73
N TYR A 113 -9.37 -11.94 -10.70
CA TYR A 113 -10.01 -10.63 -10.77
C TYR A 113 -9.00 -9.53 -11.12
N ALA A 114 -7.82 -9.53 -10.50
CA ALA A 114 -6.78 -8.53 -10.77
C ALA A 114 -6.28 -8.59 -12.23
N GLN A 115 -6.14 -9.79 -12.80
CA GLN A 115 -5.77 -9.98 -14.20
C GLN A 115 -6.85 -9.48 -15.16
N VAL A 116 -8.12 -9.72 -14.85
CA VAL A 116 -9.25 -9.27 -15.70
C VAL A 116 -9.51 -7.77 -15.54
N ALA A 117 -9.28 -7.23 -14.34
CA ALA A 117 -9.51 -5.82 -14.01
C ALA A 117 -8.35 -4.91 -14.44
N ALA A 118 -7.16 -5.46 -14.76
CA ALA A 118 -6.08 -4.71 -15.39
C ALA A 118 -6.56 -4.26 -16.78
N PRO A 119 -6.94 -2.98 -16.96
CA PRO A 119 -7.33 -2.51 -18.28
C PRO A 119 -6.09 -2.51 -19.18
N PRO A 120 -6.24 -2.63 -20.51
CA PRO A 120 -5.12 -2.34 -21.39
C PRO A 120 -4.69 -0.90 -21.08
N ALA A 121 -3.46 -0.74 -20.59
CA ALA A 121 -2.98 0.49 -19.97
C ALA A 121 -3.15 1.74 -20.85
N LYS A 122 -3.31 1.53 -22.16
CA LYS A 122 -3.79 2.49 -23.16
C LYS A 122 -5.02 3.29 -22.71
N GLN A 123 -6.06 2.66 -22.14
CA GLN A 123 -7.29 3.37 -21.74
C GLN A 123 -7.13 4.23 -20.47
N LEU A 124 -6.21 3.86 -19.57
CA LEU A 124 -5.98 4.59 -18.32
C LEU A 124 -4.96 5.72 -18.51
N ALA A 125 -3.96 5.51 -19.37
CA ALA A 125 -3.06 6.55 -19.85
C ALA A 125 -3.81 7.61 -20.67
N GLU A 126 -4.75 7.18 -21.55
CA GLU A 126 -5.57 8.08 -22.36
C GLU A 126 -6.51 8.94 -21.50
N LYS A 127 -7.10 8.39 -20.44
CA LYS A 127 -7.87 9.19 -19.46
C LYS A 127 -7.03 10.23 -18.72
N ARG A 128 -5.75 9.95 -18.42
CA ARG A 128 -4.84 10.93 -17.79
C ARG A 128 -4.37 12.00 -18.78
N LEU A 129 -4.16 11.64 -20.04
CA LEU A 129 -3.83 12.58 -21.11
C LEU A 129 -4.99 13.52 -21.44
N ILE A 130 -6.23 13.04 -21.46
CA ILE A 130 -7.42 13.87 -21.67
C ILE A 130 -7.60 14.88 -20.53
N VAL A 131 -7.42 14.46 -19.27
CA VAL A 131 -7.49 15.35 -18.10
C VAL A 131 -6.37 16.40 -18.10
N SER A 132 -5.17 16.08 -18.60
CA SER A 132 -4.09 17.08 -18.76
C SER A 132 -4.24 17.97 -19.98
N ALA A 133 -4.85 17.50 -21.07
CA ALA A 133 -5.11 18.27 -22.29
C ALA A 133 -6.25 19.29 -22.10
N GLU A 134 -7.24 19.00 -21.25
CA GLU A 134 -8.32 19.94 -20.93
C GLU A 134 -7.82 21.14 -20.08
N VAL A 135 -6.68 20.99 -19.40
CA VAL A 135 -6.04 22.05 -18.59
C VAL A 135 -5.11 22.95 -19.42
N HIS A 136 -4.73 22.57 -20.64
CA HIS A 136 -3.84 23.36 -21.50
C HIS A 136 -4.55 23.86 -22.77
N SER A 137 -5.43 24.85 -22.58
CA SER A 137 -5.76 25.80 -23.66
C SER A 137 -4.84 27.03 -23.51
N PRO A 138 -4.05 27.41 -24.53
CA PRO A 138 -3.00 28.42 -24.37
C PRO A 138 -3.59 29.83 -24.44
N LYS A 139 -3.53 30.58 -23.33
CA LYS A 139 -3.51 32.03 -23.38
C LYS A 139 -2.22 32.54 -22.74
N SER A 140 -1.39 33.05 -23.64
CA SER A 140 -0.14 33.78 -23.46
C SER A 140 -0.19 34.81 -22.34
N CYS A 141 0.85 34.83 -21.50
CA CYS A 141 1.81 35.95 -21.34
C CYS A 141 2.49 35.90 -19.96
N MET A 142 3.80 36.04 -19.97
CA MET A 142 4.70 36.06 -18.81
C MET A 142 4.49 37.29 -17.93
N VAL A 143 4.52 37.13 -16.60
CA VAL A 143 5.10 38.09 -15.61
C VAL A 143 5.47 37.33 -14.31
N PRO A 144 6.61 37.60 -13.64
CA PRO A 144 6.96 37.00 -12.34
C PRO A 144 6.07 37.55 -11.19
N PRO A 145 5.92 36.83 -10.06
CA PRO A 145 5.07 37.30 -8.97
C PRO A 145 5.74 38.44 -8.19
N THR A 146 5.20 39.65 -8.34
CA THR A 146 5.47 40.79 -7.45
C THR A 146 4.75 40.58 -6.13
N VAL A 147 5.49 40.63 -5.02
CA VAL A 147 4.96 40.57 -3.64
C VAL A 147 3.98 41.73 -3.40
N PRO A 148 2.75 41.52 -2.89
CA PRO A 148 1.87 42.62 -2.57
C PRO A 148 2.40 43.42 -1.38
N ALA A 149 2.57 44.73 -1.57
CA ALA A 149 2.86 45.68 -0.49
C ALA A 149 1.69 45.72 0.51
N ALA A 150 2.01 45.74 1.80
CA ALA A 150 1.04 45.83 2.89
C ALA A 150 0.17 47.09 2.80
N PRO A 151 -1.13 47.02 3.17
CA PRO A 151 -2.01 48.19 3.14
C PRO A 151 -1.60 49.23 4.20
N PRO A 152 -1.76 50.54 3.91
CA PRO A 152 -1.41 51.60 4.85
C PRO A 152 -2.36 51.63 6.06
N LEU A 153 -1.78 51.82 7.25
CA LEU A 153 -2.52 51.96 8.52
C LEU A 153 -3.37 53.24 8.52
N PRO A 154 -4.56 53.23 9.18
CA PRO A 154 -5.43 54.40 9.26
C PRO A 154 -4.82 55.52 10.14
N PRO A 155 -5.13 56.78 9.84
CA PRO A 155 -4.62 57.92 10.60
C PRO A 155 -5.24 58.00 12.02
N PRO A 156 -4.51 58.53 13.01
CA PRO A 156 -4.98 58.63 14.40
C PRO A 156 -6.09 59.69 14.56
N PRO A 157 -6.98 59.52 15.56
CA PRO A 157 -8.10 60.42 15.79
C PRO A 157 -7.63 61.77 16.36
N VAL A 158 -8.15 62.85 15.79
CA VAL A 158 -8.02 64.22 16.32
C VAL A 158 -8.98 64.44 17.50
N PRO A 159 -8.54 65.08 18.59
CA PRO A 159 -9.37 65.33 19.77
C PRO A 159 -10.42 66.41 19.51
N ALA A 160 -11.63 66.19 20.03
CA ALA A 160 -12.75 67.13 20.00
C ALA A 160 -12.67 68.16 21.14
N SER A 161 -13.45 69.24 20.99
CA SER A 161 -13.78 70.36 21.92
C SER A 161 -13.11 71.67 21.49
N THR A 162 -13.77 72.81 21.29
CA THR A 162 -15.11 73.31 21.70
C THR A 162 -15.55 74.37 20.69
#